data_AF-A0A1U7PGT3-F1
#
_entry.id   AF-A0A1U7PGT3-F1
#
_cell.length_a   1.000
_cell.length_b   1.000
_cell.length_c   1.000
_cell.angle_alpha   90.00
_cell.angle_beta   90.00
_cell.angle_gamma   90.00
#
_symmetry.space_group_name_H-M   'P 1'
#
loop_
_entity.id
_entity.type
_entity.pdbx_description
1 polymer ?
#
loop_
_entity_poly.entity_id
_entity_poly.type
_entity_poly.pdbx_seq_one_letter_code
_entity_poly.pdbx_strand_id
1 'polypeptide(L)'
;MANIVNFTDKQFENRLNDNLEELIQGKKAVESPTAFLLGGQPGSGKTSLRSAIFEETQGNVIVIDNDTFKQQHPNFDELVKLYEKDVVKHVTPYSNRMTEAIISRLSDQGYNLVIEGTGRTTDVPIQTATMLQAKGYETKMYVMAVPKINSYLGTIERYETMYSDDPMTARATPKQAHDIVVKNLPTNLETLHKTGLFSDIRLYNREGVKLYSSLETPSISPKETLEKELNRKVSGKEIQPTLERIEQKMVLNKHQETPEFKAIQQKLESLQPPTPPIPKTPKLPGI
;
A
#
# COMPACT_ATOMS: atom_id res chain seq x y z
N MET A 1 -16.07 -23.61 -25.11
CA MET A 1 -16.31 -22.95 -23.80
C MET A 1 -16.13 -21.45 -24.02
N ALA A 2 -17.12 -20.63 -23.66
CA ALA A 2 -16.93 -19.18 -23.71
C ALA A 2 -15.73 -18.79 -22.83
N ASN A 3 -14.93 -17.83 -23.28
CA ASN A 3 -13.76 -17.37 -22.51
C ASN A 3 -14.25 -16.68 -21.23
N ILE A 4 -14.25 -17.39 -20.09
CA ILE A 4 -14.76 -16.93 -18.79
C ILE A 4 -14.02 -15.71 -18.22
N VAL A 5 -12.89 -15.31 -18.83
CA VAL A 5 -12.17 -14.07 -18.53
C VAL A 5 -12.93 -12.84 -19.06
N ASN A 6 -13.76 -13.01 -20.08
CA ASN A 6 -14.56 -11.93 -20.62
C ASN A 6 -15.85 -11.74 -19.81
N PHE A 7 -16.36 -10.51 -19.85
CA PHE A 7 -17.61 -10.10 -19.25
C PHE A 7 -18.36 -9.20 -20.23
N THR A 8 -19.68 -9.18 -20.11
CA THR A 8 -20.54 -8.29 -20.92
C THR A 8 -20.55 -6.88 -20.36
N ASP A 9 -20.87 -5.89 -21.19
CA ASP A 9 -21.01 -4.51 -20.73
C ASP A 9 -22.13 -4.36 -19.70
N LYS A 10 -23.23 -5.10 -19.82
CA LYS A 10 -24.30 -5.11 -18.80
C LYS A 10 -23.81 -5.59 -17.43
N GLN A 11 -22.98 -6.64 -17.39
CA GLN A 11 -22.40 -7.10 -16.12
C GLN A 11 -21.47 -6.06 -15.50
N PHE A 12 -20.70 -5.36 -16.35
CA PHE A 12 -19.82 -4.27 -15.94
C PHE A 12 -20.61 -3.08 -15.40
N GLU A 13 -21.62 -2.61 -16.15
CA GLU A 13 -22.45 -1.46 -15.77
C GLU A 13 -23.21 -1.69 -14.46
N ASN A 14 -23.76 -2.89 -14.25
CA ASN A 14 -24.41 -3.22 -12.98
C ASN A 14 -23.45 -3.04 -11.80
N ARG A 15 -22.24 -3.61 -11.88
CA ARG A 15 -21.21 -3.48 -10.84
C ARG A 15 -20.71 -2.04 -10.70
N LEU A 16 -20.62 -1.30 -11.80
CA LEU A 16 -20.25 0.11 -11.77
C LEU A 16 -21.30 0.93 -11.02
N ASN A 17 -22.58 0.70 -11.25
CA ASN A 17 -23.66 1.40 -10.55
C ASN A 17 -23.64 1.08 -9.05
N ASP A 18 -23.54 -0.19 -8.67
CA ASP A 18 -23.44 -0.62 -7.27
C ASP A 18 -22.24 0.05 -6.58
N ASN A 19 -21.05 0.00 -7.21
CA ASN A 19 -19.85 0.66 -6.69
C ASN A 19 -20.03 2.18 -6.53
N LEU A 20 -20.68 2.84 -7.48
CA LEU A 20 -20.92 4.28 -7.39
C LEU A 20 -21.88 4.61 -6.23
N GLU A 21 -22.96 3.85 -6.07
CA GLU A 21 -23.92 4.03 -4.97
C GLU A 21 -23.25 3.87 -3.59
N GLU A 22 -22.41 2.84 -3.42
CA GLU A 22 -21.65 2.63 -2.18
C GLU A 22 -20.65 3.76 -1.93
N LEU A 23 -19.85 4.12 -2.95
CA LEU A 23 -18.76 5.09 -2.80
C LEU A 23 -19.26 6.50 -2.47
N ILE A 24 -20.38 6.93 -3.05
CA ILE A 24 -20.93 8.29 -2.81
C ILE A 24 -21.69 8.40 -1.48
N GLN A 25 -21.93 7.30 -0.78
CA GLN A 25 -22.75 7.31 0.44
C GLN A 25 -22.15 8.25 1.50
N GLY A 26 -22.95 9.25 1.91
CA GLY A 26 -22.54 10.28 2.87
C GLY A 26 -21.47 11.25 2.35
N LYS A 27 -21.20 11.28 1.04
CA LYS A 27 -20.26 12.20 0.39
C LYS A 27 -21.02 13.21 -0.47
N LYS A 28 -20.41 14.38 -0.67
CA LYS A 28 -20.98 15.46 -1.45
C LYS A 28 -19.93 16.01 -2.41
N ALA A 29 -20.37 16.29 -3.64
CA ALA A 29 -19.61 17.08 -4.58
C ALA A 29 -19.38 18.49 -4.04
N VAL A 30 -18.31 19.13 -4.49
CA VAL A 30 -17.91 20.48 -4.11
C VAL A 30 -17.53 21.30 -5.34
N GLU A 31 -17.58 22.63 -5.23
CA GLU A 31 -17.28 23.53 -6.36
C GLU A 31 -15.82 23.45 -6.83
N SER A 32 -14.88 23.32 -5.88
CA SER A 32 -13.44 23.22 -6.14
C SER A 32 -12.92 21.92 -5.55
N PRO A 33 -13.03 20.79 -6.27
CA PRO A 33 -12.68 19.48 -5.72
C PRO A 33 -11.17 19.24 -5.70
N THR A 34 -10.72 18.46 -4.72
CA THR A 34 -9.32 18.06 -4.56
C THR A 34 -9.17 16.55 -4.77
N ALA A 35 -8.20 16.15 -5.58
CA ALA A 35 -7.79 14.76 -5.76
C ALA A 35 -6.41 14.50 -5.15
N PHE A 36 -6.31 13.46 -4.34
CA PHE A 36 -5.11 13.04 -3.63
C PHE A 36 -4.62 11.72 -4.21
N LEU A 37 -3.53 11.77 -4.97
CA LEU A 37 -2.88 10.57 -5.48
C LEU A 37 -1.93 10.01 -4.43
N LEU A 38 -2.05 8.73 -4.12
CA LEU A 38 -1.21 8.09 -3.10
C LEU A 38 0.05 7.46 -3.70
N GLY A 39 1.13 7.47 -2.92
CA GLY A 39 2.38 6.79 -3.24
C GLY A 39 2.96 6.04 -2.05
N GLY A 40 3.84 5.09 -2.34
CA GLY A 40 4.54 4.31 -1.33
C GLY A 40 4.57 2.83 -1.67
N GLN A 41 5.68 2.19 -1.35
CA GLN A 41 5.88 0.77 -1.57
C GLN A 41 4.83 -0.09 -0.84
N PRO A 42 4.50 -1.30 -1.34
CA PRO A 42 3.73 -2.28 -0.58
C PRO A 42 4.20 -2.41 0.88
N GLY A 43 3.27 -2.53 1.82
CA GLY A 43 3.59 -2.64 3.25
C GLY A 43 4.05 -1.34 3.92
N SER A 44 4.15 -0.20 3.21
CA SER A 44 4.51 1.08 3.83
C SER A 44 3.45 1.58 4.83
N GLY A 45 2.17 1.27 4.61
CA GLY A 45 1.06 1.70 5.47
C GLY A 45 0.27 2.88 4.92
N LYS A 46 -0.02 2.89 3.61
CA LYS A 46 -0.78 3.97 2.94
C LYS A 46 -2.15 4.27 3.55
N THR A 47 -2.72 3.36 4.34
CA THR A 47 -3.91 3.63 5.15
C THR A 47 -3.74 4.85 6.05
N SER A 48 -2.54 5.12 6.60
CA SER A 48 -2.28 6.34 7.38
C SER A 48 -2.47 7.61 6.55
N LEU A 49 -2.18 7.59 5.24
CA LEU A 49 -2.46 8.71 4.34
C LEU A 49 -3.96 8.92 4.18
N ARG A 50 -4.73 7.83 4.08
CA ARG A 50 -6.20 7.91 4.01
C ARG A 50 -6.76 8.60 5.25
N SER A 51 -6.23 8.28 6.44
CA SER A 51 -6.62 8.95 7.68
C SER A 51 -6.31 10.44 7.67
N ALA A 52 -5.10 10.83 7.25
CA ALA A 52 -4.72 12.24 7.15
C ALA A 52 -5.60 13.03 6.16
N ILE A 53 -5.93 12.42 5.01
CA ILE A 53 -6.79 13.05 4.01
C ILE A 53 -8.25 13.09 4.48
N PHE A 54 -8.71 12.06 5.17
CA PHE A 54 -10.04 12.04 5.77
C PHE A 54 -10.19 13.17 6.79
N GLU A 55 -9.17 13.42 7.61
CA GLU A 55 -9.13 14.58 8.51
C GLU A 55 -9.10 15.91 7.73
N GLU A 56 -8.23 16.05 6.73
CA GLU A 56 -8.12 17.26 5.89
C GLU A 56 -9.43 17.61 5.17
N THR A 57 -10.21 16.60 4.79
CA THR A 57 -11.49 16.74 4.06
C THR A 57 -12.73 16.64 4.96
N GLN A 58 -12.55 16.55 6.28
CA GLN A 58 -13.62 16.36 7.27
C GLN A 58 -14.55 15.18 6.92
N GLY A 59 -13.96 14.11 6.37
CA GLY A 59 -14.64 12.90 5.94
C GLY A 59 -15.35 12.99 4.59
N ASN A 60 -15.36 14.16 3.93
CA ASN A 60 -15.97 14.32 2.61
C ASN A 60 -14.98 13.99 1.48
N VAL A 61 -14.59 12.72 1.39
CA VAL A 61 -13.70 12.18 0.36
C VAL A 61 -14.04 10.74 0.00
N ILE A 62 -13.88 10.38 -1.26
CA ILE A 62 -14.10 9.02 -1.77
C ILE A 62 -12.74 8.36 -2.01
N VAL A 63 -12.54 7.15 -1.46
CA VAL A 63 -11.33 6.36 -1.70
C VAL A 63 -11.58 5.38 -2.84
N ILE A 64 -10.76 5.44 -3.89
CA ILE A 64 -10.79 4.54 -5.04
C ILE A 64 -9.56 3.65 -4.97
N ASP A 65 -9.78 2.34 -4.77
CA ASP A 65 -8.75 1.33 -4.61
C ASP A 65 -8.96 0.17 -5.60
N ASN A 66 -8.04 0.01 -6.56
CA ASN A 66 -8.16 -1.02 -7.60
C ASN A 66 -8.30 -2.44 -7.03
N ASP A 67 -7.68 -2.73 -5.88
CA ASP A 67 -7.67 -4.06 -5.29
C ASP A 67 -9.08 -4.50 -4.85
N THR A 68 -9.96 -3.57 -4.47
CA THR A 68 -11.33 -3.88 -4.02
C THR A 68 -12.21 -4.40 -5.17
N PHE A 69 -11.91 -4.03 -6.41
CA PHE A 69 -12.70 -4.41 -7.58
C PHE A 69 -12.27 -5.76 -8.18
N LYS A 70 -11.10 -6.31 -7.83
CA LYS A 70 -10.59 -7.55 -8.45
C LYS A 70 -11.50 -8.75 -8.23
N GLN A 71 -12.00 -8.91 -7.01
CA GLN A 71 -12.90 -10.02 -6.67
C GLN A 71 -14.33 -9.82 -7.18
N GLN A 72 -14.66 -8.60 -7.64
CA GLN A 72 -15.97 -8.30 -8.21
C GLN A 72 -16.11 -8.79 -9.66
N HIS A 73 -15.08 -9.39 -10.27
CA HIS A 73 -15.19 -9.95 -11.61
C HIS A 73 -16.40 -10.90 -11.70
N PRO A 74 -17.27 -10.82 -12.72
CA PRO A 74 -18.50 -11.60 -12.77
C PRO A 74 -18.34 -13.11 -12.64
N ASN A 75 -17.21 -13.64 -13.11
CA ASN A 75 -16.86 -15.06 -13.07
C ASN A 75 -15.67 -15.33 -12.11
N PHE A 76 -15.51 -14.54 -11.04
CA PHE A 76 -14.33 -14.62 -10.16
C PHE A 76 -14.13 -16.03 -9.59
N ASP A 77 -15.20 -16.67 -9.10
CA ASP A 77 -15.12 -17.99 -8.49
C ASP A 77 -14.65 -19.08 -9.48
N GLU A 78 -15.13 -19.03 -10.73
CA GLU A 78 -14.68 -19.92 -11.79
C GLU A 78 -13.22 -19.66 -12.16
N LEU A 79 -12.79 -18.40 -12.20
CA LEU A 79 -11.41 -18.03 -12.46
C LEU A 79 -10.48 -18.47 -11.33
N VAL A 80 -10.91 -18.41 -10.07
CA VAL A 80 -10.16 -18.93 -8.92
C VAL A 80 -10.01 -20.44 -9.02
N LYS A 81 -11.07 -21.18 -9.40
CA LYS A 81 -10.98 -22.65 -9.59
C LYS A 81 -10.02 -23.04 -10.72
N LEU A 82 -9.90 -22.20 -11.76
CA LEU A 82 -9.07 -22.48 -12.92
C LEU A 82 -7.60 -22.06 -12.73
N TYR A 83 -7.36 -20.91 -12.11
CA TYR A 83 -6.04 -20.27 -12.03
C TYR A 83 -5.47 -20.18 -10.62
N GLU A 84 -6.27 -20.50 -9.59
CA GLU A 84 -5.89 -20.51 -8.18
C GLU A 84 -5.17 -19.23 -7.72
N LYS A 85 -3.86 -19.32 -7.44
CA LYS A 85 -3.04 -18.19 -6.99
C LYS A 85 -2.75 -17.18 -8.08
N ASP A 86 -2.83 -17.59 -9.34
CA ASP A 86 -2.52 -16.79 -10.52
C ASP A 86 -3.75 -16.01 -11.05
N VAL A 87 -4.92 -16.14 -10.41
CA VAL A 87 -6.17 -15.45 -10.81
C VAL A 87 -6.02 -13.93 -10.96
N VAL A 88 -5.13 -13.31 -10.19
CA VAL A 88 -4.96 -11.84 -10.13
C VAL A 88 -4.70 -11.25 -11.51
N LYS A 89 -3.86 -11.87 -12.34
CA LYS A 89 -3.54 -11.33 -13.68
C LYS A 89 -4.73 -11.40 -14.64
N HIS A 90 -5.66 -12.34 -14.42
CA HIS A 90 -6.84 -12.54 -15.26
C HIS A 90 -7.96 -11.54 -14.93
N VAL A 91 -8.04 -11.08 -13.67
CA VAL A 91 -9.08 -10.14 -13.23
C VAL A 91 -8.61 -8.68 -13.21
N THR A 92 -7.29 -8.45 -13.29
CA THR A 92 -6.71 -7.10 -13.36
C THR A 92 -7.25 -6.26 -14.53
N PRO A 93 -7.48 -6.78 -15.75
CA PRO A 93 -8.11 -6.00 -16.82
C PRO A 93 -9.49 -5.46 -16.44
N TYR A 94 -10.31 -6.26 -15.76
CA TYR A 94 -11.62 -5.83 -15.26
C TYR A 94 -11.48 -4.75 -14.18
N SER A 95 -10.62 -4.96 -13.17
CA SER A 95 -10.46 -3.98 -12.08
C SER A 95 -9.89 -2.66 -12.58
N ASN A 96 -8.99 -2.69 -13.57
CA ASN A 96 -8.47 -1.49 -14.22
C ASN A 96 -9.59 -0.71 -14.93
N ARG A 97 -10.39 -1.38 -15.77
CA ARG A 97 -11.54 -0.76 -16.45
C ARG A 97 -12.53 -0.17 -15.43
N MET A 98 -12.81 -0.89 -14.34
CA MET A 98 -13.70 -0.43 -13.28
C MET A 98 -13.15 0.81 -12.57
N THR A 99 -11.86 0.79 -12.21
CA THR A 99 -11.17 1.91 -11.56
C THR A 99 -11.23 3.17 -12.42
N GLU A 100 -10.90 3.06 -13.71
CA GLU A 100 -10.93 4.19 -14.64
C GLU A 100 -12.35 4.75 -14.83
N ALA A 101 -13.35 3.86 -14.96
CA ALA A 101 -14.75 4.28 -15.07
C ALA A 101 -15.25 5.01 -13.82
N ILE A 102 -14.91 4.53 -12.63
CA ILE A 102 -15.26 5.16 -11.35
C ILE A 102 -14.57 6.52 -11.23
N ILE A 103 -13.26 6.60 -11.50
CA ILE A 103 -12.52 7.88 -11.50
C ILE A 103 -13.20 8.86 -12.46
N SER A 104 -13.54 8.44 -13.68
CA SER A 104 -14.21 9.33 -14.65
C SER A 104 -15.54 9.83 -14.11
N ARG A 105 -16.43 8.92 -13.68
CA ARG A 105 -17.80 9.27 -13.26
C ARG A 105 -17.86 10.12 -12.01
N LEU A 106 -16.95 9.90 -11.06
CA LEU A 106 -16.88 10.70 -9.84
C LEU A 106 -16.19 12.05 -10.07
N SER A 107 -15.20 12.09 -10.97
CA SER A 107 -14.56 13.35 -11.36
C SER A 107 -15.46 14.25 -12.20
N ASP A 108 -16.34 13.68 -13.02
CA ASP A 108 -17.37 14.46 -13.75
C ASP A 108 -18.35 15.17 -12.81
N GLN A 109 -18.51 14.66 -11.58
CA GLN A 109 -19.45 15.17 -10.60
C GLN A 109 -18.81 16.11 -9.56
N GLY A 110 -17.48 16.19 -9.48
CA GLY A 110 -16.81 17.10 -8.55
C GLY A 110 -16.69 16.59 -7.10
N TYR A 111 -16.57 15.28 -6.89
CA TYR A 111 -16.24 14.72 -5.55
C TYR A 111 -14.75 14.86 -5.23
N ASN A 112 -14.39 15.05 -3.96
CA ASN A 112 -12.99 14.87 -3.53
C ASN A 112 -12.60 13.40 -3.63
N LEU A 113 -11.41 13.11 -4.17
CA LEU A 113 -10.99 11.75 -4.47
C LEU A 113 -9.66 11.42 -3.79
N VAL A 114 -9.53 10.22 -3.25
CA VAL A 114 -8.26 9.55 -2.96
C VAL A 114 -8.08 8.44 -3.97
N ILE A 115 -6.98 8.45 -4.71
CA ILE A 115 -6.67 7.43 -5.71
C ILE A 115 -5.49 6.61 -5.21
N GLU A 116 -5.74 5.34 -4.88
CA GLU A 116 -4.72 4.43 -4.38
C GLU A 116 -3.66 4.16 -5.45
N GLY A 117 -2.39 4.24 -5.06
CA GLY A 117 -1.27 4.07 -5.97
C GLY A 117 0.01 3.70 -5.23
N THR A 118 0.98 3.19 -5.99
CA THR A 118 2.32 2.89 -5.45
C THR A 118 3.36 3.93 -5.82
N GLY A 119 3.11 4.75 -6.84
CA GLY A 119 4.11 5.66 -7.41
C GLY A 119 5.25 4.93 -8.17
N ARG A 120 5.00 3.70 -8.64
CA ARG A 120 5.99 2.88 -9.40
C ARG A 120 6.48 3.55 -10.68
N THR A 121 5.61 4.34 -11.31
CA THR A 121 5.85 5.08 -12.56
C THR A 121 5.46 6.54 -12.39
N THR A 122 5.92 7.40 -13.28
CA THR A 122 5.51 8.82 -13.37
C THR A 122 4.34 9.03 -14.33
N ASP A 123 4.22 8.21 -15.38
CA ASP A 123 3.24 8.47 -16.46
C ASP A 123 1.79 8.36 -15.97
N VAL A 124 1.47 7.32 -15.20
CA VAL A 124 0.13 7.12 -14.63
C VAL A 124 -0.32 8.30 -13.75
N PRO A 125 0.44 8.74 -12.72
CA PRO A 125 0.02 9.90 -11.93
C PRO A 125 -0.01 11.20 -12.73
N ILE A 126 0.87 11.39 -13.72
CA ILE A 126 0.83 12.56 -14.62
C ILE A 126 -0.47 12.57 -15.42
N GLN A 127 -0.78 11.49 -16.14
CA GLN A 127 -1.99 11.38 -16.95
C GLN A 127 -3.26 11.58 -16.11
N THR A 128 -3.28 10.97 -14.91
CA THR A 128 -4.39 11.08 -13.97
C THR A 128 -4.55 12.53 -13.48
N ALA A 129 -3.46 13.18 -13.05
CA ALA A 129 -3.50 14.55 -12.57
C ALA A 129 -3.91 15.54 -13.68
N THR A 130 -3.34 15.41 -14.88
CA THR A 130 -3.70 16.25 -16.03
C THR A 130 -5.17 16.10 -16.41
N MET A 131 -5.70 14.88 -16.44
CA MET A 131 -7.13 14.63 -16.71
C MET A 131 -8.02 15.29 -15.65
N LEU A 132 -7.66 15.18 -14.37
CA LEU A 132 -8.44 15.76 -13.28
C LEU A 132 -8.37 17.30 -13.29
N GLN A 133 -7.20 17.89 -13.54
CA GLN A 133 -7.06 19.35 -13.67
C GLN A 133 -7.89 19.91 -14.82
N ALA A 134 -8.01 19.20 -15.94
CA ALA A 134 -8.89 19.58 -17.04
C ALA A 134 -10.38 19.60 -16.63
N LYS A 135 -10.74 18.92 -15.54
CA LYS A 135 -12.07 18.95 -14.90
C LYS A 135 -12.16 19.91 -13.71
N GLY A 136 -11.17 20.79 -13.53
CA GLY A 136 -11.17 21.81 -12.47
C GLY A 136 -10.68 21.34 -11.09
N TYR A 137 -10.02 20.18 -11.02
CA TYR A 137 -9.50 19.67 -9.74
C TYR A 137 -8.19 20.34 -9.33
N GLU A 138 -8.05 20.59 -8.03
CA GLU A 138 -6.74 20.66 -7.40
C GLU A 138 -6.18 19.23 -7.26
N THR A 139 -4.92 19.01 -7.63
CA THR A 139 -4.27 17.70 -7.51
C THR A 139 -3.12 17.76 -6.51
N LYS A 140 -3.12 16.84 -5.54
CA LYS A 140 -2.09 16.66 -4.51
C LYS A 140 -1.52 15.24 -4.57
N MET A 141 -0.30 15.05 -4.09
CA MET A 141 0.30 13.71 -4.00
C MET A 141 0.86 13.44 -2.60
N TYR A 142 0.27 12.48 -1.88
CA TYR A 142 0.73 12.10 -0.53
C TYR A 142 1.41 10.74 -0.58
N VAL A 143 2.56 10.64 0.07
CA VAL A 143 3.45 9.48 -0.08
C VAL A 143 3.95 9.02 1.28
N MET A 144 3.97 7.71 1.48
CA MET A 144 4.60 7.13 2.66
C MET A 144 6.13 7.16 2.55
N ALA A 145 6.80 7.72 3.56
CA ALA A 145 8.24 7.67 3.78
C ALA A 145 8.53 6.75 4.96
N VAL A 146 8.84 5.49 4.65
CA VAL A 146 8.98 4.42 5.64
C VAL A 146 10.22 3.59 5.33
N PRO A 147 11.04 3.21 6.33
CA PRO A 147 12.21 2.37 6.11
C PRO A 147 11.87 1.09 5.33
N LYS A 148 12.70 0.76 4.34
CA LYS A 148 12.47 -0.39 3.44
C LYS A 148 12.32 -1.73 4.17
N ILE A 149 13.00 -1.88 5.31
CA ILE A 149 12.88 -3.07 6.18
C ILE A 149 11.50 -3.13 6.84
N ASN A 150 10.99 -2.01 7.35
CA ASN A 150 9.69 -1.94 8.00
C ASN A 150 8.56 -2.22 7.00
N SER A 151 8.65 -1.68 5.78
CA SER A 151 7.67 -1.95 4.74
C SER A 151 7.72 -3.39 4.25
N TYR A 152 8.92 -3.97 4.08
CA TYR A 152 9.06 -5.38 3.71
C TYR A 152 8.44 -6.31 4.76
N LEU A 153 8.78 -6.12 6.04
CA LEU A 153 8.13 -6.86 7.14
C LEU A 153 6.62 -6.67 7.14
N GLY A 154 6.12 -5.47 6.85
CA GLY A 154 4.70 -5.20 6.70
C GLY A 154 4.03 -6.01 5.57
N THR A 155 4.74 -6.32 4.48
CA THR A 155 4.20 -7.20 3.44
C THR A 155 4.06 -8.65 3.91
N ILE A 156 5.00 -9.14 4.72
CA ILE A 156 4.95 -10.47 5.32
C ILE A 156 3.82 -10.52 6.35
N GLU A 157 3.77 -9.56 7.27
CA GLU A 157 2.73 -9.48 8.30
C GLU A 157 1.32 -9.43 7.69
N ARG A 158 1.14 -8.66 6.61
CA ARG A 158 -0.14 -8.61 5.87
C ARG A 158 -0.49 -9.97 5.28
N TYR A 159 0.45 -10.64 4.63
CA TYR A 159 0.20 -11.96 4.04
C TYR A 159 -0.19 -12.98 5.11
N GLU A 160 0.60 -13.09 6.18
CA GLU A 160 0.34 -14.04 7.26
C GLU A 160 -0.97 -13.75 7.98
N THR A 161 -1.34 -12.48 8.14
CA THR A 161 -2.65 -12.09 8.69
C THR A 161 -3.78 -12.54 7.77
N MET A 162 -3.72 -12.19 6.48
CA MET A 162 -4.74 -12.59 5.51
C MET A 162 -4.84 -14.11 5.38
N TYR A 163 -3.73 -14.83 5.51
CA TYR A 163 -3.71 -16.30 5.45
C TYR A 163 -4.36 -16.93 6.66
N SER A 164 -4.21 -16.34 7.85
CA SER A 164 -4.95 -16.78 9.04
C SER A 164 -6.46 -16.58 8.89
N ASP A 165 -6.89 -15.52 8.20
CA ASP A 165 -8.30 -15.23 7.97
C ASP A 165 -8.90 -16.13 6.88
N ASP A 166 -8.22 -16.24 5.73
CA ASP A 166 -8.62 -17.10 4.62
C ASP A 166 -7.41 -17.51 3.74
N PRO A 167 -6.92 -18.77 3.87
CA PRO A 167 -5.84 -19.30 3.06
C PRO A 167 -6.08 -19.25 1.54
N MET A 168 -7.34 -19.29 1.10
CA MET A 168 -7.70 -19.36 -0.32
C MET A 168 -7.51 -18.02 -1.02
N THR A 169 -7.76 -16.91 -0.32
CA THR A 169 -7.67 -15.55 -0.86
C THR A 169 -6.36 -14.85 -0.51
N ALA A 170 -5.64 -15.31 0.52
CA ALA A 170 -4.34 -14.75 0.89
C ALA A 170 -3.30 -14.85 -0.23
N ARG A 171 -2.66 -13.72 -0.54
CA ARG A 171 -1.61 -13.64 -1.56
C ARG A 171 -0.42 -12.85 -1.02
N ALA A 172 0.76 -13.43 -1.11
CA ALA A 172 1.99 -12.76 -0.75
C ALA A 172 2.30 -11.66 -1.77
N THR A 173 2.89 -10.56 -1.30
CA THR A 173 3.45 -9.55 -2.21
C THR A 173 4.82 -10.03 -2.70
N PRO A 174 5.05 -10.20 -4.01
CA PRO A 174 6.37 -10.55 -4.51
C PRO A 174 7.39 -9.49 -4.08
N LYS A 175 8.53 -9.91 -3.52
CA LYS A 175 9.58 -8.97 -3.06
C LYS A 175 10.02 -7.99 -4.15
N GLN A 176 10.05 -8.43 -5.41
CA GLN A 176 10.36 -7.56 -6.55
C GLN A 176 9.35 -6.41 -6.72
N ALA A 177 8.05 -6.65 -6.44
CA ALA A 177 7.02 -5.61 -6.50
C ALA A 177 7.19 -4.56 -5.39
N HIS A 178 7.73 -4.97 -4.23
CA HIS A 178 8.15 -4.05 -3.17
C HIS A 178 9.40 -3.27 -3.57
N ASP A 179 10.47 -3.97 -3.93
CA ASP A 179 11.79 -3.41 -4.14
C ASP A 179 11.84 -2.44 -5.33
N ILE A 180 11.07 -2.71 -6.40
CA ILE A 180 11.03 -1.81 -7.56
C ILE A 180 10.46 -0.43 -7.20
N VAL A 181 9.49 -0.39 -6.28
CA VAL A 181 8.93 0.89 -5.81
C VAL A 181 9.93 1.58 -4.91
N VAL A 182 10.56 0.87 -3.96
CA VAL A 182 11.63 1.44 -3.11
C VAL A 182 12.75 2.06 -3.96
N LYS A 183 13.14 1.40 -5.05
CA LYS A 183 14.18 1.88 -5.96
C LYS A 183 13.76 3.14 -6.72
N ASN A 184 12.56 3.14 -7.29
CA ASN A 184 12.16 4.17 -8.27
C ASN A 184 11.52 5.39 -7.61
N LEU A 185 10.81 5.21 -6.50
CA LEU A 185 9.93 6.22 -5.92
C LEU A 185 10.64 7.56 -5.65
N PRO A 186 11.86 7.64 -5.08
CA PRO A 186 12.51 8.92 -4.86
C PRO A 186 12.76 9.74 -6.13
N THR A 187 13.25 9.09 -7.19
CA THR A 187 13.51 9.77 -8.47
C THR A 187 12.20 10.11 -9.19
N ASN A 188 11.19 9.25 -9.07
CA ASN A 188 9.85 9.54 -9.59
C ASN A 188 9.24 10.77 -8.92
N LEU A 189 9.35 10.92 -7.59
CA LEU A 189 8.81 12.09 -6.90
C LEU A 189 9.49 13.38 -7.32
N GLU A 190 10.79 13.39 -7.53
CA GLU A 190 11.48 14.56 -8.07
C GLU A 190 11.04 14.89 -9.50
N THR A 191 10.79 13.86 -10.32
CA THR A 191 10.24 14.07 -11.67
C THR A 191 8.84 14.69 -11.59
N LEU A 192 7.98 14.18 -10.71
CA LEU A 192 6.62 14.69 -10.50
C LEU A 192 6.63 16.10 -9.90
N HIS A 193 7.55 16.40 -8.99
CA HIS A 193 7.77 17.73 -8.43
C HIS A 193 8.05 18.76 -9.55
N LYS A 194 8.96 18.42 -10.47
CA LYS A 194 9.31 19.26 -11.63
C LYS A 194 8.18 19.52 -12.62
N THR A 195 7.13 18.70 -12.62
CA THR A 195 5.98 18.93 -13.51
C THR A 195 5.13 20.12 -13.07
N GLY A 196 5.16 20.49 -11.79
CA GLY A 196 4.24 21.48 -11.21
C GLY A 196 2.77 21.06 -11.23
N LEU A 197 2.44 19.80 -11.57
CA LEU A 197 1.05 19.31 -11.60
C LEU A 197 0.47 19.15 -10.20
N PHE A 198 1.29 18.99 -9.17
CA PHE A 198 0.79 18.82 -7.81
C PHE A 198 0.96 20.11 -7.03
N SER A 199 -0.14 20.64 -6.48
CA SER A 199 -0.10 21.83 -5.62
C SER A 199 0.74 21.58 -4.35
N ASP A 200 0.72 20.33 -3.86
CA ASP A 200 1.54 19.88 -2.74
C ASP A 200 1.89 18.38 -2.88
N ILE A 201 3.18 18.07 -2.79
CA ILE A 201 3.72 16.73 -2.62
C ILE A 201 4.14 16.59 -1.16
N ARG A 202 3.57 15.63 -0.43
CA ARG A 202 3.88 15.40 0.99
C ARG A 202 4.45 14.02 1.24
N LEU A 203 5.38 13.96 2.20
CA LEU A 203 5.88 12.69 2.75
C LEU A 203 5.38 12.52 4.18
N TYR A 204 4.88 11.33 4.52
CA TYR A 204 4.41 10.98 5.86
C TYR A 204 5.08 9.70 6.38
N ASN A 205 5.41 9.66 7.66
CA ASN A 205 5.77 8.40 8.33
C ASN A 205 4.51 7.60 8.75
N ARG A 206 4.71 6.44 9.39
CA ARG A 206 3.59 5.56 9.81
C ARG A 206 2.70 6.19 10.87
N GLU A 207 3.27 7.07 11.69
CA GLU A 207 2.62 7.78 12.78
C GLU A 207 1.79 8.98 12.28
N GLY A 208 1.76 9.24 10.96
CA GLY A 208 1.02 10.36 10.38
C GLY A 208 1.73 11.71 10.49
N VAL A 209 3.01 11.72 10.86
CA VAL A 209 3.83 12.94 10.91
C VAL A 209 4.22 13.33 9.48
N LYS A 210 3.91 14.58 9.09
CA LYS A 210 4.36 15.19 7.84
C LYS A 210 5.86 15.49 7.92
N LEU A 211 6.66 14.81 7.12
CA LEU A 211 8.12 14.96 7.06
C LEU A 211 8.58 15.97 6.01
N TYR A 212 7.75 16.21 5.00
CA TYR A 212 8.05 17.08 3.86
C TYR A 212 6.75 17.62 3.25
N SER A 213 6.82 18.82 2.68
CA SER A 213 5.79 19.43 1.85
C SER A 213 6.47 20.30 0.79
N SER A 214 6.17 20.06 -0.49
CA SER A 214 6.67 20.90 -1.58
C SER A 214 6.03 22.29 -1.56
N LEU A 215 4.80 22.42 -1.03
CA LEU A 215 4.17 23.73 -0.84
C LEU A 215 4.93 24.60 0.18
N GLU A 216 5.42 23.99 1.27
CA GLU A 216 6.18 24.69 2.30
C GLU A 216 7.64 24.94 1.90
N THR A 217 8.20 24.07 1.06
CA THR A 217 9.62 24.11 0.64
C THR A 217 9.79 23.89 -0.87
N PRO A 218 9.30 24.81 -1.72
CA PRO A 218 9.18 24.60 -3.17
C PRO A 218 10.52 24.43 -3.90
N SER A 219 11.62 24.88 -3.31
CA SER A 219 12.97 24.69 -3.88
C SER A 219 13.65 23.39 -3.46
N ILE A 220 13.07 22.64 -2.51
CA ILE A 220 13.65 21.41 -1.96
C ILE A 220 13.01 20.21 -2.65
N SER A 221 13.83 19.31 -3.20
CA SER A 221 13.35 18.06 -3.79
C SER A 221 12.78 17.10 -2.72
N PRO A 222 11.71 16.35 -3.01
CA PRO A 222 11.24 15.27 -2.13
C PRO A 222 12.20 14.07 -2.08
N LYS A 223 13.14 13.97 -3.04
CA LYS A 223 13.97 12.78 -3.26
C LYS A 223 14.84 12.44 -2.05
N GLU A 224 15.66 13.39 -1.60
CA GLU A 224 16.66 13.14 -0.56
C GLU A 224 15.99 12.82 0.78
N THR A 225 14.88 13.50 1.10
CA THR A 225 14.09 13.22 2.30
C THR A 225 13.54 11.80 2.28
N LEU A 226 12.99 11.36 1.14
CA LEU A 226 12.48 10.00 1.00
C LEU A 226 13.61 8.95 1.03
N GLU A 227 14.73 9.19 0.33
CA GLU A 227 15.89 8.27 0.34
C GLU A 227 16.47 8.09 1.75
N LYS A 228 16.52 9.17 2.53
CA LYS A 228 16.97 9.14 3.92
C LYS A 228 16.09 8.22 4.77
N GLU A 229 14.77 8.34 4.67
CA GLU A 229 13.87 7.47 5.43
C GLU A 229 13.86 6.02 4.92
N LEU A 230 13.83 5.80 3.61
CA LEU A 230 13.89 4.45 3.02
C LEU A 230 15.14 3.67 3.48
N ASN A 231 16.26 4.37 3.65
CA ASN A 231 17.55 3.79 4.05
C ASN A 231 17.88 3.96 5.54
N ARG A 232 16.98 4.54 6.34
CA ARG A 232 17.20 4.72 7.78
C ARG A 232 17.50 3.37 8.44
N LYS A 233 18.58 3.32 9.23
CA LYS A 233 18.93 2.13 10.02
C LYS A 233 17.91 2.00 11.15
N VAL A 234 17.14 0.92 11.11
CA VAL A 234 16.14 0.60 12.11
C VAL A 234 16.79 -0.18 13.25
N SER A 235 16.55 0.24 14.50
CA SER A 235 17.11 -0.44 15.67
C SER A 235 16.44 -1.80 15.90
N GLY A 236 17.16 -2.72 16.56
CA GLY A 236 16.60 -4.02 16.94
C GLY A 236 15.32 -3.88 17.79
N LYS A 237 15.33 -2.95 18.75
CA LYS A 237 14.17 -2.65 19.60
C LYS A 237 12.96 -2.17 18.81
N GLU A 238 13.16 -1.44 17.71
CA GLU A 238 12.07 -0.92 16.88
C GLU A 238 11.41 -2.04 16.05
N ILE A 239 12.19 -2.97 15.49
CA ILE A 239 11.63 -4.08 14.69
C ILE A 239 11.18 -5.29 15.50
N GLN A 240 11.72 -5.51 16.71
CA GLN A 240 11.46 -6.70 17.51
C GLN A 240 9.97 -7.00 17.71
N PRO A 241 9.11 -6.04 18.11
CA PRO A 241 7.68 -6.32 18.27
C PRO A 241 7.01 -6.76 16.96
N THR A 242 7.49 -6.27 15.81
CA THR A 242 6.96 -6.68 14.51
C THR A 242 7.43 -8.08 14.13
N LEU A 243 8.68 -8.42 14.41
CA LEU A 243 9.22 -9.76 14.19
C LEU A 243 8.47 -10.81 15.02
N GLU A 244 8.24 -10.53 16.31
CA GLU A 244 7.49 -11.42 17.22
C GLU A 244 6.03 -11.64 16.76
N ARG A 245 5.34 -10.56 16.33
CA ARG A 245 3.97 -10.69 15.77
C ARG A 245 3.95 -11.54 14.50
N ILE A 246 4.93 -11.36 13.60
CA ILE A 246 5.01 -12.15 12.36
C ILE A 246 5.32 -13.61 12.70
N GLU A 247 6.30 -13.87 13.56
CA GLU A 247 6.65 -15.21 14.02
C GLU A 247 5.42 -15.95 14.56
N GLN A 248 4.67 -15.32 15.47
CA GLN A 248 3.46 -15.91 16.04
C GLN A 248 2.44 -16.31 14.97
N LYS A 249 2.20 -15.44 13.98
CA LYS A 249 1.29 -15.72 12.86
C LYS A 249 1.82 -16.84 11.97
N MET A 250 3.12 -16.85 11.66
CA MET A 250 3.73 -17.91 10.86
C MET A 250 3.69 -19.27 11.56
N VAL A 251 3.84 -19.31 12.90
CA VAL A 251 3.66 -20.54 13.69
C VAL A 251 2.22 -21.04 13.60
N LEU A 252 1.24 -20.14 13.78
CA LEU A 252 -0.19 -20.45 13.64
C LEU A 252 -0.52 -21.01 12.25
N ASN A 253 0.04 -20.39 11.20
CA ASN A 253 -0.18 -20.75 9.80
C ASN A 253 0.64 -21.97 9.33
N LYS A 254 1.49 -22.52 10.19
CA LYS A 254 2.41 -23.65 9.88
C LYS A 254 3.44 -23.32 8.78
N HIS A 255 3.96 -22.10 8.77
CA HIS A 255 4.93 -21.58 7.78
C HIS A 255 6.39 -21.59 8.30
N GLN A 256 6.73 -22.41 9.30
CA GLN A 256 8.05 -22.42 9.93
C GLN A 256 9.20 -22.85 9.00
N GLU A 257 8.90 -23.62 7.94
CA GLU A 257 9.92 -24.11 7.01
C GLU A 257 10.36 -23.12 5.93
N THR A 258 9.75 -21.93 5.91
CA THR A 258 10.04 -20.88 4.92
C THR A 258 11.37 -20.16 5.18
N PRO A 259 12.03 -19.64 4.13
CA PRO A 259 13.21 -18.78 4.29
C PRO A 259 12.93 -17.54 5.15
N GLU A 260 11.73 -16.97 5.04
CA GLU A 260 11.28 -15.80 5.79
C GLU A 260 11.24 -16.09 7.29
N PHE A 261 10.65 -17.22 7.71
CA PHE A 261 10.60 -17.60 9.12
C PHE A 261 12.01 -17.80 9.71
N LYS A 262 12.88 -18.51 8.97
CA LYS A 262 14.27 -18.77 9.38
C LYS A 262 15.05 -17.46 9.55
N ALA A 263 14.86 -16.50 8.66
CA ALA A 263 15.48 -15.17 8.77
C ALA A 263 14.93 -14.36 9.97
N ILE A 264 13.63 -14.44 10.25
CA ILE A 264 13.00 -13.79 11.41
C ILE A 264 13.54 -14.36 12.71
N GLN A 265 13.62 -15.70 12.83
CA GLN A 265 14.20 -16.39 14.00
C GLN A 265 15.63 -15.95 14.26
N GLN A 266 16.52 -16.07 13.27
CA GLN A 266 17.91 -15.63 13.41
C GLN A 266 18.00 -14.16 13.83
N LYS A 267 17.11 -13.31 13.32
CA LYS A 267 17.09 -11.91 13.70
C LYS A 267 16.66 -11.73 15.15
N LEU A 268 15.60 -12.40 15.61
CA LEU A 268 15.13 -12.35 17.00
C LEU A 268 16.17 -12.89 17.99
N GLU A 269 16.82 -14.01 17.68
CA GLU A 269 17.91 -14.59 18.47
C GLU A 269 19.07 -13.59 18.62
N SER A 270 19.42 -12.87 17.55
CA SER A 270 20.47 -11.84 17.59
C SER A 270 20.14 -10.62 18.47
N LEU A 271 18.87 -10.46 18.88
CA LEU A 271 18.39 -9.37 19.71
C LEU A 271 18.24 -9.76 21.18
N GLN A 272 18.32 -11.06 21.51
CA GLN A 272 18.25 -11.51 22.89
C GLN A 272 19.50 -11.05 23.67
N PRO A 273 19.35 -10.68 24.96
CA PRO A 273 20.50 -10.48 25.83
C PRO A 273 21.37 -11.73 25.84
N PRO A 274 22.70 -11.61 25.93
CA PRO A 274 23.56 -12.78 26.08
C PRO A 274 23.10 -13.58 27.31
N THR A 275 22.89 -14.89 27.13
CA THR A 275 22.60 -15.79 28.25
C THR A 275 23.68 -15.61 29.32
N PRO A 276 23.32 -15.29 30.58
CA PRO A 276 24.31 -15.19 31.64
C PRO A 276 25.07 -16.52 31.75
N PRO A 277 26.40 -16.49 31.95
CA PRO A 277 27.16 -17.72 32.12
C PRO A 277 26.56 -18.51 33.29
N ILE A 278 26.33 -19.81 33.08
CA ILE A 278 25.87 -20.73 34.12
C ILE A 278 26.84 -20.58 35.31
N PRO A 279 26.35 -20.29 36.53
CA PRO A 279 27.21 -20.23 37.70
C PRO A 279 27.99 -21.54 37.80
N LYS A 280 29.32 -21.46 37.72
CA LYS A 280 30.17 -22.62 38.02
C LYS A 280 29.86 -23.00 39.47
N THR A 281 29.31 -24.21 39.67
CA THR A 281 29.17 -24.78 41.01
C THR A 281 30.53 -24.70 41.70
N PRO A 282 30.62 -24.12 42.91
CA PRO A 282 31.86 -24.15 43.67
C PRO A 282 32.28 -25.61 43.82
N LYS A 283 33.48 -25.95 43.33
CA LYS A 283 34.09 -27.22 43.72
C LYS A 283 34.24 -27.17 45.24
N LEU A 284 33.50 -28.02 45.94
CA LEU A 284 33.73 -28.28 47.35
C LEU A 284 35.22 -28.62 47.51
N PRO A 285 35.97 -27.93 48.37
CA PRO A 285 37.33 -28.33 48.70
C PRO A 285 37.28 -29.76 49.23
N GLY A 286 38.14 -30.61 48.66
CA GLY A 286 38.19 -32.04 48.94
C GLY A 286 38.38 -32.36 50.42
N ILE A 287 37.83 -33.51 50.78
CA ILE A 287 38.06 -34.26 52.02
C ILE A 287 39.55 -34.55 52.17
#